data_AF-A0A967KXI3-F1
#
_entry.id   AF-A0A967KXI3-F1
#
_cell.length_a   1.000
_cell.length_b   1.000
_cell.length_c   1.000
_cell.angle_alpha   90.00
_cell.angle_beta   90.00
_cell.angle_gamma   90.00
#
_symmetry.space_group_name_H-M   'P 1'
#
loop_
_entity.id
_entity.type
_entity.pdbx_description
1 polymer ?
#
loop_
_entity_poly.entity_id
_entity_poly.type
_entity_poly.pdbx_seq_one_letter_code
_entity_poly.pdbx_strand_id
1 'polypeptide(L)'
;MPRTVVELFDLYELQKELEHQCKCGIELRATDNRRYGGYFYNWGQEEGQKCYEKVRKAVSKQISPEVGVVLKCSCTEYEIDCGPPNDWVASKEQLFIEDAMRRYVVQATENFRQDDNMRIYVMLKWIHHAAMTSDPTYKEFTSGKDITFNPKTYHVDWTTFNNKKERKNGKMAK
;
A
#
# COMPACT_ATOMS: atom_id res chain seq x y z
N MET A 1 7.35 3.00 -11.04
CA MET A 1 6.66 2.78 -9.76
C MET A 1 7.48 3.48 -8.71
N PRO A 2 6.87 3.98 -7.63
CA PRO A 2 7.63 4.59 -6.54
C PRO A 2 8.69 3.64 -5.99
N ARG A 3 9.89 4.14 -5.76
CA ARG A 3 11.05 3.41 -5.26
C ARG A 3 11.25 3.64 -3.77
N THR A 4 10.75 4.77 -3.29
CA THR A 4 10.82 5.24 -1.91
C THR A 4 9.43 5.61 -1.40
N VAL A 5 9.27 5.68 -0.08
CA VAL A 5 8.02 6.10 0.57
C VAL A 5 7.73 7.58 0.32
N VAL A 6 8.76 8.42 0.15
CA VAL A 6 8.60 9.81 -0.30
C VAL A 6 7.96 9.86 -1.69
N GLU A 7 8.51 9.12 -2.67
CA GLU A 7 7.90 9.05 -4.01
C GLU A 7 6.47 8.46 -3.98
N LEU A 8 6.14 7.61 -3.00
CA LEU A 8 4.78 7.10 -2.81
C LEU A 8 3.84 8.20 -2.29
N PHE A 9 4.27 9.03 -1.35
CA PHE A 9 3.51 10.20 -0.89
C PHE A 9 3.35 11.24 -2.01
N ASP A 10 4.38 11.48 -2.81
CA ASP A 10 4.28 12.37 -3.97
C ASP A 10 3.28 11.82 -5.00
N LEU A 11 3.30 10.50 -5.24
CA LEU A 11 2.33 9.85 -6.12
C LEU A 11 0.90 9.95 -5.57
N TYR A 12 0.73 9.86 -4.25
CA TYR A 12 -0.56 10.02 -3.59
C TYR A 12 -1.15 11.43 -3.83
N GLU A 13 -0.34 12.47 -3.70
CA GLU A 13 -0.78 13.85 -3.98
C GLU A 13 -1.05 14.05 -5.48
N LEU A 14 -0.17 13.57 -6.36
CA LEU A 14 -0.40 13.60 -7.81
C LEU A 14 -1.71 12.89 -8.19
N GLN A 15 -2.02 11.74 -7.58
CA GLN A 15 -3.25 11.00 -7.82
C GLN A 15 -4.51 11.81 -7.48
N LYS A 16 -4.45 12.61 -6.41
CA LYS A 16 -5.53 13.54 -6.05
C LYS A 16 -5.67 14.66 -7.07
N GLU A 17 -4.56 15.23 -7.52
CA GLU A 17 -4.55 16.30 -8.53
C GLU A 17 -5.12 15.86 -9.89
N LEU A 18 -4.85 14.62 -10.30
CA LEU A 18 -5.27 14.13 -11.61
C LEU A 18 -6.75 13.77 -11.71
N GLU A 19 -7.46 13.72 -10.57
CA GLU A 19 -8.89 13.42 -10.43
C GLU A 19 -9.33 12.17 -11.23
N HIS A 20 -8.52 11.12 -11.19
CA HIS A 20 -8.77 9.88 -11.91
C HIS A 20 -8.93 8.71 -10.94
N GLN A 21 -9.70 7.69 -11.31
CA GLN A 21 -9.85 6.50 -10.47
C GLN A 21 -8.49 5.85 -10.27
N CYS A 22 -8.05 5.75 -9.02
CA CYS A 22 -6.71 5.33 -8.71
C CYS A 22 -6.59 4.73 -7.32
N LYS A 23 -5.44 4.07 -7.08
CA LYS A 23 -5.00 3.67 -5.74
C LYS A 23 -3.47 3.69 -5.69
N CYS A 24 -2.91 3.80 -4.50
CA CYS A 24 -1.49 3.57 -4.26
C CYS A 24 -1.29 2.94 -2.87
N GLY A 25 -0.11 2.35 -2.67
CA GLY A 25 0.27 1.80 -1.38
C GLY A 25 1.46 0.86 -1.45
N ILE A 26 1.62 0.09 -0.38
CA ILE A 26 2.65 -0.95 -0.26
C ILE A 26 2.35 -2.13 -1.17
N GLU A 27 3.40 -2.72 -1.71
CA GLU A 27 3.34 -3.97 -2.45
C GLU A 27 3.80 -5.11 -1.54
N LEU A 28 2.95 -6.13 -1.41
CA LEU A 28 3.16 -7.26 -0.48
C LEU A 28 3.20 -8.60 -1.21
N ARG A 29 2.88 -8.63 -2.51
CA ARG A 29 2.85 -9.88 -3.27
C ARG A 29 4.28 -10.36 -3.52
N ALA A 30 4.51 -11.65 -3.26
CA ALA A 30 5.79 -12.29 -3.55
C ALA A 30 6.15 -12.32 -5.05
N THR A 31 5.15 -12.15 -5.93
CA THR A 31 5.32 -12.12 -7.39
C THR A 31 5.76 -10.75 -7.92
N ASP A 32 5.75 -9.70 -7.09
CA ASP A 32 6.24 -8.38 -7.46
C ASP A 32 7.48 -8.04 -6.60
N ASN A 33 8.56 -7.62 -7.24
CA ASN A 33 9.82 -7.30 -6.57
C ASN A 33 9.90 -5.84 -6.08
N ARG A 34 8.80 -5.09 -6.17
CA ARG A 34 8.72 -3.68 -5.79
C ARG A 34 8.25 -3.53 -4.35
N ARG A 35 8.60 -2.42 -3.72
CA ARG A 35 8.12 -2.04 -2.37
C ARG A 35 6.76 -1.34 -2.39
N TYR A 36 6.51 -0.59 -3.46
CA TYR A 36 5.35 0.29 -3.58
C TYR A 36 4.74 0.20 -4.97
N GLY A 37 3.45 0.50 -5.05
CA GLY A 37 2.70 0.52 -6.30
C GLY A 37 1.70 1.67 -6.34
N GLY A 38 1.40 2.12 -7.56
CA GLY A 38 0.30 3.02 -7.84
C GLY A 38 -0.36 2.65 -9.15
N TYR A 39 -1.68 2.79 -9.19
CA TYR A 39 -2.54 2.28 -10.25
C TYR A 39 -3.53 3.36 -10.64
N PHE A 40 -3.77 3.50 -11.95
CA PHE A 40 -4.81 4.34 -12.54
C PHE A 40 -5.73 3.41 -13.34
N TYR A 41 -7.03 3.46 -13.08
CA TYR A 41 -8.03 2.53 -13.61
C TYR A 41 -8.77 3.13 -14.79
N ASN A 42 -8.77 2.42 -15.91
CA ASN A 42 -9.31 2.88 -17.18
C ASN A 42 -10.27 1.84 -17.76
N TRP A 43 -11.26 2.31 -18.52
CA TRP A 43 -12.19 1.48 -19.28
C TRP A 43 -11.69 1.31 -20.72
N GLY A 44 -10.96 0.22 -20.93
CA GLY A 44 -10.48 -0.18 -22.25
C GLY A 44 -9.13 0.44 -22.64
N GLN A 45 -8.65 0.00 -23.81
CA GLN A 45 -7.29 0.26 -24.26
C GLN A 45 -7.04 1.72 -24.65
N GLU A 46 -7.99 2.35 -25.36
CA GLU A 46 -7.85 3.73 -25.84
C GLU A 46 -7.77 4.72 -24.66
N GLU A 47 -8.64 4.58 -23.66
CA GLU A 47 -8.58 5.38 -22.44
C GLU A 47 -7.26 5.14 -21.70
N GLY A 48 -6.86 3.87 -21.58
CA GLY A 48 -5.58 3.49 -20.97
C GLY A 48 -4.37 4.15 -21.62
N GLN A 49 -4.32 4.25 -22.95
CA GLN A 49 -3.24 4.93 -23.67
C GLN A 49 -3.20 6.44 -23.38
N LYS A 50 -4.35 7.12 -23.43
CA LYS A 50 -4.43 8.55 -23.10
C LYS A 50 -4.04 8.82 -21.65
N CYS A 51 -4.49 7.98 -20.73
CA CYS A 51 -4.14 8.05 -19.31
C CYS A 51 -2.66 7.79 -19.09
N TYR A 52 -2.08 6.80 -19.76
CA TYR A 52 -0.65 6.50 -19.71
C TYR A 52 0.20 7.72 -20.08
N GLU A 53 -0.10 8.40 -21.20
CA GLU A 53 0.63 9.59 -21.63
C GLU A 53 0.53 10.74 -20.61
N LYS A 54 -0.70 10.99 -20.11
CA LYS A 54 -0.98 11.99 -19.08
C LYS A 54 -0.18 11.71 -17.80
N VAL A 55 -0.26 10.48 -17.29
CA VAL A 55 0.41 10.05 -16.05
C VAL A 55 1.91 10.06 -16.24
N ARG A 56 2.43 9.52 -17.34
CA ARG A 56 3.87 9.50 -17.63
C ARG A 56 4.44 10.92 -17.63
N LYS A 57 3.79 11.86 -18.29
CA LYS A 57 4.20 13.26 -18.32
C LYS A 57 4.17 13.88 -16.91
N ALA A 58 3.11 13.64 -16.14
CA ALA A 58 2.97 14.19 -14.79
C ALA A 58 4.01 13.63 -13.82
N VAL A 59 4.19 12.30 -13.77
CA VAL A 59 5.19 11.64 -12.93
C VAL A 59 6.61 12.10 -13.28
N SER A 60 6.95 12.22 -14.56
CA SER A 60 8.28 12.69 -14.97
C SER A 60 8.54 14.14 -14.55
N LYS A 61 7.50 14.98 -14.50
CA LYS A 61 7.61 16.39 -14.12
C LYS A 61 7.63 16.60 -12.62
N GLN A 62 6.75 15.92 -11.88
CA GLN A 62 6.50 16.21 -10.46
C GLN A 62 7.27 15.29 -9.50
N ILE A 63 7.58 14.05 -9.91
CA ILE A 63 8.23 13.06 -9.04
C ILE A 63 9.64 12.79 -9.53
N SER A 64 9.77 12.09 -10.65
CA SER A 64 11.05 11.83 -11.31
C SER A 64 10.83 11.13 -12.66
N PRO A 65 11.64 11.43 -13.69
CA PRO A 65 11.62 10.70 -14.95
C PRO A 65 12.01 9.22 -14.78
N GLU A 66 12.74 8.87 -13.72
CA GLU A 66 13.20 7.50 -13.46
C GLU A 66 12.12 6.61 -12.82
N VAL A 67 11.06 7.21 -12.26
CA VAL A 67 9.92 6.45 -11.72
C VAL A 67 9.19 5.83 -12.89
N GLY A 68 9.27 4.51 -13.05
CA GLY A 68 8.63 3.80 -14.17
C GLY A 68 7.10 3.98 -14.22
N VAL A 69 6.52 4.03 -15.41
CA VAL A 69 5.07 4.00 -15.62
C VAL A 69 4.85 2.99 -16.73
N VAL A 70 3.91 2.07 -16.54
CA VAL A 70 3.60 1.00 -17.48
C VAL A 70 2.11 0.97 -17.73
N LEU A 71 1.72 0.66 -18.96
CA LEU A 71 0.35 0.33 -19.30
C LEU A 71 0.19 -1.18 -19.24
N LYS A 72 -0.83 -1.66 -18.52
CA LYS A 72 -1.11 -3.08 -18.30
C LYS A 72 -2.58 -3.34 -18.57
N CYS A 73 -2.90 -4.51 -19.09
CA CYS A 73 -4.27 -4.96 -19.31
C CYS A 73 -4.60 -6.00 -18.24
N SER A 74 -5.36 -5.62 -17.21
CA SER A 74 -5.67 -6.41 -15.99
C SER A 74 -4.55 -6.49 -14.94
N CYS A 75 -4.79 -7.24 -13.85
CA CYS A 75 -3.85 -7.44 -12.74
C CYS A 75 -2.81 -8.52 -13.07
N THR A 76 -1.74 -8.56 -12.28
CA THR A 76 -0.60 -9.46 -12.52
C THR A 76 -0.97 -10.92 -12.36
N GLU A 77 -1.81 -11.22 -11.39
CA GLU A 77 -2.34 -12.55 -11.11
C GLU A 77 -3.14 -13.06 -12.31
N TYR A 78 -4.00 -12.22 -12.87
CA TYR A 78 -4.82 -12.59 -14.02
C TYR A 78 -3.98 -12.82 -15.28
N GLU A 79 -2.98 -11.99 -15.55
CA GLU A 79 -2.05 -12.23 -16.67
C GLU A 79 -1.20 -13.50 -16.47
N ILE A 80 -0.84 -13.85 -15.24
CA ILE A 80 -0.11 -15.09 -14.93
C ILE A 80 -1.00 -16.31 -15.18
N ASP A 81 -2.25 -16.28 -14.72
CA ASP A 81 -3.15 -17.42 -14.76
C ASP A 81 -3.82 -17.60 -16.13
N CYS A 82 -4.15 -16.51 -16.82
CA CYS A 82 -4.92 -16.51 -18.06
C CYS A 82 -4.10 -16.18 -19.31
N GLY A 83 -2.82 -15.79 -19.16
CA GLY A 83 -1.97 -15.40 -20.29
C GLY A 83 -2.28 -14.01 -20.83
N PRO A 84 -1.87 -13.69 -22.08
CA PRO A 84 -2.05 -12.36 -22.64
C PRO A 84 -3.52 -12.07 -22.96
N PRO A 85 -3.95 -10.80 -22.95
CA PRO A 85 -5.35 -10.40 -23.13
C PRO A 85 -6.05 -10.94 -24.36
N ASN A 86 -5.31 -11.14 -25.46
CA ASN A 86 -5.87 -11.64 -26.72
C ASN A 86 -6.28 -13.12 -26.65
N ASP A 87 -5.78 -13.85 -25.65
CA ASP A 87 -6.04 -15.28 -25.47
C ASP A 87 -7.13 -15.55 -24.42
N TRP A 88 -7.67 -14.49 -23.80
CA TRP A 88 -8.69 -14.64 -22.77
C TRP A 88 -10.02 -15.08 -23.37
N VAL A 89 -10.50 -16.23 -22.91
CA VAL A 89 -11.80 -16.79 -23.29
C VAL A 89 -12.67 -16.94 -22.05
N ALA A 90 -13.74 -16.14 -21.98
CA ALA A 90 -14.72 -16.30 -20.92
C ALA A 90 -15.57 -17.57 -21.16
N SER A 91 -15.61 -18.46 -20.18
CA SER A 91 -16.47 -19.64 -20.23
C SER A 91 -17.95 -19.24 -20.14
N LYS A 92 -18.85 -20.11 -20.64
CA LYS A 92 -20.31 -19.88 -20.50
C LYS A 92 -20.74 -19.73 -19.04
N GLU A 93 -20.09 -20.47 -18.15
CA GLU A 93 -20.35 -20.42 -16.71
C GLU A 93 -19.89 -19.07 -16.12
N GLN A 94 -18.71 -18.57 -16.49
CA GLN A 94 -18.23 -17.25 -16.06
C GLN A 94 -19.18 -16.15 -16.53
N LEU A 95 -19.58 -16.16 -17.80
CA LEU A 95 -20.52 -15.18 -18.35
C LEU A 95 -21.88 -15.22 -17.62
N PHE A 96 -22.35 -16.41 -17.25
CA PHE A 96 -23.58 -16.56 -16.45
C PHE A 96 -23.42 -15.98 -15.05
N ILE A 97 -22.30 -16.26 -14.37
CA ILE A 97 -22.01 -15.73 -13.03
C ILE A 97 -21.88 -14.20 -13.07
N GLU A 98 -21.15 -13.65 -14.04
CA GLU A 98 -20.99 -12.20 -14.19
C GLU A 98 -22.33 -11.48 -14.46
N ASP A 99 -23.19 -12.07 -15.30
CA ASP A 99 -24.54 -11.56 -15.54
C ASP A 99 -25.41 -11.62 -14.27
N ALA A 100 -25.37 -12.73 -13.53
CA ALA A 100 -26.07 -12.86 -12.26
C ALA A 100 -25.57 -11.83 -11.23
N MET A 101 -24.26 -11.65 -11.10
CA MET A 101 -23.67 -10.64 -10.20
C MET A 101 -24.14 -9.24 -10.59
N ARG A 102 -24.13 -8.90 -11.87
CA ARG A 102 -24.57 -7.58 -12.36
C ARG A 102 -26.06 -7.32 -12.07
N ARG A 103 -26.90 -8.35 -12.14
CA ARG A 103 -28.35 -8.23 -11.93
C ARG A 103 -28.75 -8.17 -10.46
N TYR A 104 -28.06 -8.94 -9.61
CA TYR A 104 -28.53 -9.18 -8.24
C TYR A 104 -27.68 -8.51 -7.16
N VAL A 105 -26.43 -8.16 -7.45
CA VAL A 105 -25.58 -7.45 -6.48
C VAL A 105 -25.87 -5.96 -6.57
N VAL A 106 -26.37 -5.39 -5.47
CA VAL A 106 -26.57 -3.94 -5.33
C VAL A 106 -25.21 -3.26 -5.43
N GLN A 107 -25.03 -2.46 -6.46
CA GLN A 107 -23.83 -1.61 -6.57
C GLN A 107 -23.95 -0.48 -5.56
N ALA A 108 -22.90 -0.27 -4.78
CA ALA A 108 -22.82 0.88 -3.90
C ALA A 108 -22.94 2.16 -4.74
N THR A 109 -24.02 2.90 -4.54
CA THR A 109 -24.28 4.16 -5.25
C THR A 109 -23.64 5.35 -4.55
N GLU A 110 -23.23 5.19 -3.30
CA GLU A 110 -22.61 6.25 -2.51
C GLU A 110 -21.09 6.21 -2.62
N ASN A 111 -20.50 7.37 -2.88
CA ASN A 111 -19.06 7.57 -2.78
C ASN A 111 -18.66 7.57 -1.30
N PHE A 112 -18.37 6.38 -0.77
CA PHE A 112 -17.81 6.24 0.57
C PHE A 112 -16.40 6.80 0.60
N ARG A 113 -16.26 8.03 1.07
CA ARG A 113 -14.95 8.56 1.43
C ARG A 113 -14.47 7.82 2.67
N GLN A 114 -13.28 7.23 2.60
CA GLN A 114 -12.62 6.67 3.77
C GLN A 114 -12.39 7.76 4.82
N ASP A 115 -12.69 7.44 6.08
CA ASP A 115 -12.43 8.32 7.22
C ASP A 115 -10.95 8.73 7.27
N ASP A 116 -10.70 9.96 7.72
CA ASP A 116 -9.34 10.50 7.74
C ASP A 116 -8.43 9.72 8.70
N ASN A 117 -8.95 9.16 9.79
CA ASN A 117 -8.14 8.30 10.68
C ASN A 117 -7.71 7.00 9.98
N MET A 118 -8.57 6.44 9.13
CA MET A 118 -8.22 5.25 8.35
C MET A 118 -7.12 5.57 7.33
N ARG A 119 -7.21 6.73 6.66
CA ARG A 119 -6.17 7.19 5.73
C ARG A 119 -4.83 7.40 6.43
N ILE A 120 -4.84 8.05 7.59
CA ILE A 120 -3.65 8.25 8.43
C ILE A 120 -3.06 6.89 8.85
N TYR A 121 -3.90 5.96 9.29
CA TYR A 121 -3.44 4.61 9.66
C TYR A 121 -2.79 3.87 8.49
N VAL A 122 -3.35 3.99 7.28
CA VAL A 122 -2.74 3.41 6.07
C VAL A 122 -1.40 4.08 5.74
N MET A 123 -1.30 5.39 5.84
CA MET A 123 -0.04 6.13 5.63
C MET A 123 1.03 5.75 6.66
N LEU A 124 0.64 5.56 7.92
CA LEU A 124 1.55 5.02 8.95
C LEU A 124 2.08 3.64 8.56
N LYS A 125 1.25 2.76 7.99
CA LYS A 125 1.72 1.47 7.48
C LYS A 125 2.75 1.61 6.36
N TRP A 126 2.63 2.63 5.51
CA TRP A 126 3.63 2.89 4.46
C TRP A 126 4.99 3.24 5.06
N ILE A 127 5.01 4.13 6.06
CA ILE A 127 6.22 4.53 6.80
C ILE A 127 6.85 3.34 7.52
N HIS A 128 6.03 2.53 8.21
CA HIS A 128 6.51 1.31 8.87
C HIS A 128 7.09 0.29 7.87
N HIS A 129 6.43 0.09 6.73
CA HIS A 129 6.92 -0.78 5.66
C HIS A 129 8.25 -0.30 5.09
N ALA A 130 8.42 1.01 4.90
CA ALA A 130 9.67 1.62 4.47
C ALA A 130 10.82 1.32 5.44
N ALA A 131 10.59 1.47 6.75
CA ALA A 131 11.57 1.10 7.77
C ALA A 131 11.91 -0.40 7.73
N MET A 132 10.93 -1.29 7.58
CA MET A 132 11.15 -2.74 7.50
C MET A 132 11.90 -3.18 6.23
N THR A 133 11.72 -2.46 5.12
CA THR A 133 12.33 -2.80 3.82
C THR A 133 13.61 -2.01 3.52
N SER A 134 14.17 -1.36 4.54
CA SER A 134 15.40 -0.57 4.47
C SER A 134 15.35 0.55 3.43
N ASP A 135 14.18 1.15 3.22
CA ASP A 135 14.05 2.41 2.49
C ASP A 135 14.33 3.58 3.44
N PRO A 136 15.48 4.26 3.36
CA PRO A 136 15.89 5.25 4.37
C PRO A 136 15.02 6.51 4.38
N THR A 137 14.22 6.75 3.33
CA THR A 137 13.41 7.98 3.20
C THR A 137 12.26 8.05 4.21
N TYR A 138 11.95 6.96 4.91
CA TYR A 138 11.00 7.00 6.03
C TYR A 138 11.39 8.02 7.12
N LYS A 139 12.69 8.32 7.22
CA LYS A 139 13.24 9.26 8.21
C LYS A 139 12.76 10.69 8.05
N GLU A 140 12.29 11.06 6.86
CA GLU A 140 11.65 12.35 6.61
C GLU A 140 10.34 12.50 7.41
N PHE A 141 9.66 11.37 7.67
CA PHE A 141 8.39 11.33 8.41
C PHE A 141 8.57 11.05 9.91
N THR A 142 9.79 10.78 10.37
CA THR A 142 10.09 10.44 11.78
C THR A 142 11.08 11.40 12.43
N SER A 143 11.28 12.58 11.84
CA SER A 143 12.27 13.57 12.30
C SER A 143 13.68 12.98 12.44
N GLY A 144 14.07 12.11 11.51
CA GLY A 144 15.38 11.44 11.52
C GLY A 144 15.51 10.24 12.46
N LYS A 145 14.49 9.93 13.27
CA LYS A 145 14.55 8.86 14.28
C LYS A 145 14.23 7.50 13.68
N ASP A 146 14.99 6.49 14.09
CA ASP A 146 14.68 5.11 13.71
C ASP A 146 13.37 4.63 14.34
N ILE A 147 12.56 3.90 13.58
CA ILE A 147 11.38 3.22 14.10
C ILE A 147 11.86 1.92 14.76
N THR A 148 12.24 1.99 16.04
CA THR A 148 12.62 0.81 16.81
C THR A 148 11.39 0.14 17.39
N PHE A 149 11.06 -1.06 16.91
CA PHE A 149 10.20 -1.97 17.66
C PHE A 149 11.09 -2.69 18.66
N ASN A 150 11.32 -2.08 19.82
CA ASN A 150 11.94 -2.78 20.94
C ASN A 150 10.83 -3.49 21.70
N PRO A 151 10.50 -4.77 21.40
CA PRO A 151 9.54 -5.49 22.21
C PRO A 151 10.07 -5.52 23.64
N LYS A 152 9.25 -5.08 24.59
CA LYS A 152 9.57 -5.33 26.00
C LYS A 152 9.52 -6.84 26.21
N THR A 153 10.68 -7.45 26.38
CA THR A 153 10.80 -8.86 26.72
C THR A 153 10.64 -9.02 28.22
N TYR A 154 9.63 -9.76 28.66
CA TYR A 154 9.33 -9.97 30.08
C TYR A 154 9.90 -11.27 30.65
N HIS A 155 10.68 -12.03 29.86
CA HIS A 155 11.33 -13.27 30.29
C HIS A 155 12.67 -13.05 31.01
N VAL A 156 12.99 -11.80 31.40
CA VAL A 156 14.08 -11.50 32.34
C VAL A 156 13.68 -12.00 33.72
N ASP A 157 14.05 -13.25 33.97
CA ASP A 157 14.23 -13.94 35.24
C ASP A 157 13.26 -13.53 36.38
N TRP A 158 12.21 -14.34 36.58
CA TRP A 158 11.25 -14.23 37.69
C TRP A 158 11.92 -14.04 39.06
N THR A 159 13.16 -14.52 39.23
CA THR A 159 13.96 -14.34 40.45
C THR A 159 14.27 -12.86 40.74
N THR A 160 14.48 -12.04 39.70
CA THR A 160 14.83 -10.62 39.86
C THR A 160 13.61 -9.75 40.21
N PHE A 161 12.41 -10.18 39.77
CA PHE A 161 11.16 -9.46 40.03
C PHE A 161 10.72 -9.57 41.50
N ASN A 162 10.92 -10.72 42.13
CA ASN A 162 10.58 -10.94 43.54
C ASN A 162 11.57 -10.26 44.51
N ASN A 163 12.87 -10.22 44.19
CA ASN A 163 13.89 -9.57 45.03
C ASN A 163 13.71 -8.05 45.19
N LYS A 164 13.01 -7.38 44.25
CA LYS A 164 12.69 -5.94 44.40
C LYS A 164 11.50 -5.66 45.33
N LYS A 165 10.60 -6.62 45.55
CA LYS A 165 9.47 -6.46 46.48
C LYS A 165 9.93 -6.50 47.94
N GLU A 166 10.88 -7.37 48.27
CA GLU A 166 11.39 -7.51 49.64
C GLU A 166 12.19 -6.28 50.11
N ARG A 167 12.95 -5.63 49.22
CA ARG A 167 13.73 -4.43 49.57
C ARG A 167 12.90 -3.19 49.92
N LYS A 168 11.63 -3.12 49.51
CA LYS A 168 10.75 -2.00 49.87
C LYS A 168 10.07 -2.15 51.24
N ASN A 169 9.97 -3.37 51.77
CA ASN A 169 9.35 -3.63 53.07
C ASN A 169 10.35 -3.63 54.25
N GLY A 170 11.66 -3.64 53.98
CA GLY A 170 12.70 -3.65 55.01
C GLY A 170 13.17 -2.29 55.53
N LYS A 171 12.51 -1.17 55.17
CA LYS A 171 12.93 0.20 55.56
C LYS A 171 11.98 0.94 56.52
N MET A 172 11.10 0.21 57.21
CA MET A 172 10.32 0.75 58.34
C MET A 172 10.55 -0.10 59.59
N ALA A 173 11.73 0.00 60.18
CA ALA A 173 11.97 -0.33 61.59
C ALA A 173 13.36 0.18 62.01
N LYS A 174 13.42 1.40 62.52
CA LYS A 174 14.26 1.85 63.64
C LYS A 174 13.73 3.18 64.15
#